data_AF-A0A2G2G6D0-F1
#
_entry.id   AF-A0A2G2G6D0-F1
#
_cell.length_a   1.000
_cell.length_b   1.000
_cell.length_c   1.000
_cell.angle_alpha   90.00
_cell.angle_beta   90.00
_cell.angle_gamma   90.00
#
_symmetry.space_group_name_H-M   'P 1'
#
loop_
_entity.id
_entity.type
_entity.pdbx_description
1 polymer ?
#
loop_
_entity_poly.entity_id
_entity_poly.type
_entity_poly.pdbx_seq_one_letter_code
_entity_poly.pdbx_strand_id
1 'polypeptide(L)'
;MKKFLLILLFTSQLFSASIYTLDNIHDLNLYIDNQTDFMDKKEIKDSLTQKLKKAGFVFGEIDALILVIKIKSLEIEDSMAIVVSIGLGEEVITRRKDKIETFSYTYIESKFIEGYDPKEDTTEALDTLINDFIEAYEDDNT
;
A
#
# COMPACT_ATOMS: atom_id res chain seq x y z
N MET A 1 -30.77 -5.16 -30.14
CA MET A 1 -30.78 -4.87 -28.69
C MET A 1 -29.75 -5.69 -27.90
N LYS A 2 -29.70 -7.02 -28.03
CA LYS A 2 -28.70 -7.85 -27.32
C LYS A 2 -27.23 -7.46 -27.56
N LYS A 3 -26.88 -7.02 -28.79
CA LYS A 3 -25.51 -6.59 -29.13
C LYS A 3 -25.10 -5.27 -28.45
N PHE A 4 -26.05 -4.35 -28.22
CA PHE A 4 -25.80 -3.09 -27.52
C PHE A 4 -25.55 -3.32 -26.03
N LEU A 5 -26.27 -4.27 -25.43
CA LEU A 5 -26.08 -4.67 -24.03
C LEU A 5 -24.67 -5.26 -23.82
N LEU A 6 -24.18 -6.05 -24.78
CA LEU A 6 -22.84 -6.65 -24.72
C LEU A 6 -21.74 -5.59 -24.80
N ILE A 7 -21.89 -4.60 -25.67
CA ILE A 7 -20.95 -3.47 -25.79
C ILE A 7 -20.95 -2.63 -24.51
N LEU A 8 -22.12 -2.40 -23.91
CA LEU A 8 -22.23 -1.67 -22.64
C LEU A 8 -21.52 -2.40 -21.48
N LEU A 9 -21.66 -3.72 -21.42
CA LEU A 9 -20.99 -4.58 -20.42
C LEU A 9 -19.46 -4.61 -20.60
N PHE A 10 -18.97 -4.56 -21.84
CA PHE A 10 -17.53 -4.43 -22.11
C PHE A 10 -16.98 -3.05 -21.76
N THR A 11 -17.75 -1.97 -22.00
CA THR A 11 -17.34 -0.62 -21.60
C THR A 11 -17.34 -0.43 -20.08
N SER A 12 -18.11 -1.22 -19.32
CA SER A 12 -18.04 -1.19 -17.86
C SER A 12 -16.82 -1.87 -17.24
N GLN A 13 -16.11 -2.72 -18.00
CA GLN A 13 -14.82 -3.27 -17.57
C GLN A 13 -13.64 -2.35 -17.92
N LEU A 14 -13.86 -1.32 -18.75
CA LEU A 14 -12.86 -0.30 -19.09
C LEU A 14 -12.83 0.87 -18.09
N PHE A 15 -13.63 0.81 -17.01
CA PHE A 15 -13.55 1.79 -15.94
C PHE A 15 -12.32 1.53 -15.06
N SER A 16 -11.24 2.24 -15.39
CA SER A 16 -10.34 2.88 -14.42
C SER A 16 -9.99 2.03 -13.18
N ALA A 17 -9.11 1.05 -13.34
CA ALA A 17 -8.09 0.86 -12.30
C ALA A 17 -7.39 2.23 -12.16
N SER A 18 -7.55 2.85 -11.00
CA SER A 18 -7.21 4.25 -10.77
C SER A 18 -5.77 4.58 -11.12
N ILE A 19 -5.56 5.55 -12.01
CA ILE A 19 -4.71 6.77 -11.96
C ILE A 19 -3.43 6.75 -11.09
N TYR A 20 -2.81 5.59 -10.89
CA TYR A 20 -1.62 5.41 -10.08
C TYR A 20 -0.61 4.69 -10.96
N THR A 21 0.26 5.46 -11.63
CA THR A 21 1.39 4.87 -12.35
C THR A 21 2.51 4.65 -11.34
N LEU A 22 2.93 3.40 -11.18
CA LEU A 22 4.13 3.04 -10.45
C LEU A 22 5.40 3.13 -11.35
N ASP A 23 5.26 3.71 -12.53
CA ASP A 23 6.34 4.05 -13.46
C ASP A 23 7.49 4.80 -12.78
N ASN A 24 8.73 4.37 -13.06
CA ASN A 24 9.97 5.02 -12.63
C ASN A 24 10.18 5.14 -11.11
N ILE A 25 9.51 4.31 -10.31
CA ILE A 25 9.75 4.24 -8.88
C ILE A 25 10.91 3.28 -8.61
N HIS A 26 12.11 3.83 -8.38
CA HIS A 26 13.26 3.02 -7.97
C HIS A 26 13.62 3.19 -6.50
N ASP A 27 13.49 4.41 -5.97
CA ASP A 27 13.95 4.76 -4.64
C ASP A 27 12.76 4.85 -3.68
N LEU A 28 12.81 4.07 -2.61
CA LEU A 28 11.79 4.02 -1.57
C LEU A 28 12.36 4.32 -0.18
N ASN A 29 11.55 4.95 0.65
CA ASN A 29 11.71 5.02 2.09
C ASN A 29 10.52 4.32 2.76
N LEU A 30 10.78 3.60 3.86
CA LEU A 30 9.73 2.92 4.63
C LEU A 30 9.39 3.71 5.89
N TYR A 31 8.10 4.03 6.02
CA TYR A 31 7.52 4.57 7.24
C TYR A 31 6.48 3.59 7.80
N ILE A 32 6.69 3.12 9.03
CA ILE A 32 5.78 2.16 9.69
C ILE A 32 5.03 2.87 10.82
N ASP A 33 3.71 2.99 10.72
CA ASP A 33 2.77 3.39 11.78
C ASP A 33 2.10 2.14 12.34
N ASN A 34 2.78 1.48 13.29
CA ASN A 34 2.22 0.34 14.00
C ASN A 34 1.56 0.82 15.30
N GLN A 35 0.23 0.67 15.38
CA GLN A 35 -0.59 1.01 16.54
C GLN A 35 -1.02 -0.22 17.33
N THR A 36 -0.33 -1.35 17.12
CA THR A 36 -0.57 -2.63 17.78
C THR A 36 0.59 -3.00 18.70
N ASP A 37 0.33 -3.88 19.65
CA ASP A 37 1.30 -4.37 20.64
C ASP A 37 1.86 -5.77 20.31
N PHE A 38 1.17 -6.53 19.45
CA PHE A 38 1.54 -7.90 19.07
C PHE A 38 2.60 -8.00 17.95
N MET A 39 2.98 -6.89 17.33
CA MET A 39 4.07 -6.84 16.35
C MET A 39 5.13 -5.80 16.70
N ASP A 40 6.40 -6.14 16.47
CA ASP A 40 7.49 -5.18 16.60
C ASP A 40 7.68 -4.38 15.30
N LYS A 41 7.74 -3.05 15.45
CA LYS A 41 7.89 -2.13 14.31
C LYS A 41 9.21 -2.36 13.55
N LYS A 42 10.29 -2.75 14.24
CA LYS A 42 11.59 -2.97 13.60
C LYS A 42 11.59 -4.29 12.83
N GLU A 43 11.01 -5.35 13.40
CA GLU A 43 10.80 -6.64 12.72
C GLU A 43 10.04 -6.47 11.39
N ILE A 44 8.92 -5.72 11.41
CA ILE A 44 8.16 -5.38 10.20
C ILE A 44 9.05 -4.64 9.19
N LYS A 45 9.73 -3.58 9.64
CA LYS A 45 10.57 -2.76 8.75
C LYS A 45 11.69 -3.58 8.10
N ASP A 46 12.39 -4.40 8.87
CA ASP A 46 13.51 -5.21 8.39
C ASP A 46 13.02 -6.26 7.38
N SER A 47 11.91 -6.95 7.67
CA SER A 47 11.30 -7.94 6.77
C SER A 47 10.87 -7.31 5.44
N LEU A 48 10.12 -6.20 5.49
CA LEU A 48 9.65 -5.50 4.29
C LEU A 48 10.81 -4.92 3.47
N THR A 49 11.82 -4.35 4.12
CA THR A 49 13.01 -3.84 3.43
C THR A 49 13.71 -4.96 2.65
N GLN A 50 13.85 -6.15 3.25
CA GLN A 50 14.44 -7.29 2.55
C GLN A 50 13.62 -7.74 1.36
N LYS A 51 12.29 -7.79 1.50
CA LYS A 51 11.37 -8.19 0.42
C LYS A 51 11.40 -7.21 -0.74
N LEU A 52 11.28 -5.92 -0.47
CA LEU A 52 11.30 -4.86 -1.49
C LEU A 52 12.67 -4.73 -2.17
N LYS A 53 13.78 -4.92 -1.43
CA LYS A 53 15.12 -4.97 -2.07
C LYS A 53 15.25 -6.13 -3.06
N LYS A 54 14.64 -7.28 -2.78
CA LYS A 54 14.63 -8.42 -3.72
C LYS A 54 13.82 -8.12 -4.97
N ALA A 55 12.80 -7.27 -4.87
CA ALA A 55 12.02 -6.77 -6.00
C ALA A 55 12.70 -5.63 -6.78
N GLY A 56 13.90 -5.19 -6.37
CA GLY A 56 14.70 -4.20 -7.10
C GLY A 56 14.63 -2.76 -6.56
N PHE A 57 13.89 -2.51 -5.48
CA PHE A 57 13.84 -1.18 -4.85
C PHE A 57 15.12 -0.83 -4.08
N VAL A 58 15.52 0.42 -4.15
CA VAL A 58 16.67 1.00 -3.44
C VAL A 58 16.18 1.83 -2.26
N PHE A 59 16.93 1.85 -1.15
CA PHE A 59 16.54 2.53 0.09
C PHE A 59 17.64 3.47 0.57
N GLY A 60 17.25 4.60 1.16
CA GLY A 60 18.17 5.54 1.82
C GLY A 60 18.60 6.73 0.95
N GLU A 61 17.96 6.94 -0.19
CA GLU A 61 18.20 8.09 -1.06
C GLU A 61 17.46 9.34 -0.57
N ILE A 62 18.03 10.50 -0.91
CA ILE A 62 17.47 11.82 -0.64
C ILE A 62 16.49 12.10 -1.79
N ASP A 63 15.21 12.28 -1.49
CA ASP A 63 14.07 12.43 -2.44
C ASP A 63 13.36 11.14 -2.89
N ALA A 64 13.55 10.03 -2.17
CA ALA A 64 12.79 8.79 -2.40
C ALA A 64 11.30 8.90 -2.00
N LEU A 65 10.44 8.21 -2.73
CA LEU A 65 9.02 8.06 -2.39
C LEU A 65 8.87 7.32 -1.05
N ILE A 66 7.82 7.64 -0.29
CA ILE A 66 7.60 7.06 1.03
C ILE A 66 6.49 6.01 0.95
N LEU A 67 6.86 4.74 1.14
CA LEU A 67 5.93 3.66 1.36
C LEU A 67 5.56 3.61 2.86
N VAL A 68 4.34 4.02 3.13
CA VAL A 68 3.70 4.05 4.46
C VAL A 68 2.98 2.73 4.69
N ILE A 69 3.33 2.05 5.78
CA ILE A 69 2.64 0.86 6.28
C ILE A 69 1.96 1.25 7.57
N LYS A 70 0.66 0.99 7.66
CA LYS A 70 -0.14 1.30 8.84
C LYS A 70 -0.85 0.06 9.32
N ILE A 71 -0.69 -0.24 10.61
CA ILE A 71 -1.33 -1.38 11.26
C ILE A 71 -2.10 -0.84 12.46
N LYS A 72 -3.38 -1.14 12.52
CA LYS A 72 -4.29 -0.77 13.61
C LYS A 72 -5.06 -1.98 14.05
N SER A 73 -5.31 -2.08 15.34
CA SER A 73 -6.20 -3.10 15.88
C SER A 73 -7.22 -2.53 16.85
N LEU A 74 -8.30 -3.27 17.03
CA LEU A 74 -9.31 -3.06 18.04
C LEU A 74 -9.68 -4.44 18.61
N GLU A 75 -9.55 -4.60 19.93
CA GLU A 75 -10.03 -5.80 20.63
C GLU A 75 -11.57 -5.85 20.61
N ILE A 76 -12.13 -7.01 20.28
CA ILE A 76 -13.57 -7.27 20.25
C ILE A 76 -13.82 -8.61 20.92
N GLU A 77 -14.27 -8.58 22.18
CA GLU A 77 -14.52 -9.79 22.98
C GLU A 77 -13.31 -10.74 22.99
N ASP A 78 -13.43 -11.92 22.38
CA ASP A 78 -12.37 -12.94 22.30
C ASP A 78 -11.59 -12.89 20.96
N SER A 79 -11.80 -11.88 20.12
CA SER A 79 -11.12 -11.68 18.83
C SER A 79 -10.55 -10.27 18.68
N MET A 80 -9.86 -10.03 17.57
CA MET A 80 -9.31 -8.72 17.23
C MET A 80 -9.68 -8.33 15.80
N ALA A 81 -10.24 -7.14 15.63
CA ALA A 81 -10.39 -6.52 14.32
C ALA A 81 -9.11 -5.75 13.97
N ILE A 82 -8.50 -6.05 12.84
CA ILE A 82 -7.21 -5.50 12.42
C ILE A 82 -7.35 -4.88 11.04
N VAL A 83 -6.76 -3.70 10.88
CA VAL A 83 -6.63 -3.01 9.58
C VAL A 83 -5.16 -2.90 9.27
N VAL A 84 -4.78 -3.48 8.13
CA VAL A 84 -3.46 -3.32 7.53
C VAL A 84 -3.62 -2.46 6.29
N SER A 85 -2.88 -1.37 6.20
CA SER A 85 -2.87 -0.48 5.05
C SER A 85 -1.47 -0.26 4.55
N ILE A 86 -1.32 -0.22 3.24
CA ILE A 86 -0.11 0.27 2.59
C ILE A 86 -0.45 1.48 1.74
N GLY A 87 0.45 2.44 1.65
CA GLY A 87 0.26 3.58 0.78
C GLY A 87 1.57 4.21 0.39
N LEU A 88 1.73 4.49 -0.89
CA LEU A 88 2.89 5.19 -1.43
C LEU A 88 2.56 6.67 -1.57
N GLY A 89 3.50 7.54 -1.25
CA GLY A 89 3.33 8.96 -1.50
C GLY A 89 4.61 9.78 -1.38
N GLU A 90 4.48 11.05 -1.67
CA GLU A 90 5.55 12.05 -1.64
C GLU A 90 5.09 13.33 -0.92
N GLU A 91 6.06 14.05 -0.38
CA GLU A 91 5.84 15.40 0.11
C GLU A 91 5.81 16.37 -1.07
N VAL A 92 4.70 17.10 -1.24
CA VAL A 92 4.50 18.04 -2.34
C VAL A 92 4.04 19.40 -1.82
N ILE A 93 4.38 20.44 -2.57
CA ILE A 93 3.90 21.82 -2.32
C ILE A 93 2.79 22.13 -3.31
N THR A 94 1.60 22.41 -2.80
CA THR A 94 0.44 22.72 -3.65
C THR A 94 0.63 24.05 -4.40
N ARG A 95 0.06 24.14 -5.62
CA ARG A 95 0.05 25.40 -6.40
C ARG A 95 -0.98 26.43 -5.92
N ARG A 96 -1.65 26.17 -4.78
CA ARG A 96 -2.62 27.10 -4.19
C ARG A 96 -1.90 28.35 -3.70
N LYS A 97 -2.66 29.44 -3.52
CA LYS A 97 -2.12 30.76 -3.09
C LYS A 97 -1.21 30.65 -1.87
N ASP A 98 -1.55 29.77 -0.94
CA ASP A 98 -0.86 29.63 0.35
C ASP A 98 0.26 28.58 0.33
N LYS A 99 0.52 27.90 -0.82
CA LYS A 99 1.60 26.91 -1.00
C LYS A 99 1.70 25.89 0.14
N ILE A 100 0.59 25.23 0.43
CA ILE A 100 0.50 24.27 1.54
C ILE A 100 1.39 23.05 1.23
N GLU A 101 2.28 22.71 2.16
CA GLU A 101 3.01 21.44 2.21
C GLU A 101 2.03 20.31 2.56
N THR A 102 2.00 19.27 1.75
CA THR A 102 1.11 18.13 1.93
C THR A 102 1.80 16.85 1.56
N PHE A 103 1.47 15.77 2.25
CA PHE A 103 1.79 14.43 1.78
C PHE A 103 0.71 13.99 0.79
N SER A 104 1.10 13.59 -0.40
CA SER A 104 0.19 13.15 -1.46
C SER A 104 0.37 11.66 -1.71
N TYR A 105 -0.71 10.90 -1.55
CA TYR A 105 -0.71 9.48 -1.87
C TYR A 105 -0.87 9.25 -3.37
N THR A 106 0.01 8.43 -3.92
CA THR A 106 0.01 7.94 -5.30
C THR A 106 -0.36 6.47 -5.40
N TYR A 107 -0.54 5.77 -4.28
CA TYR A 107 -1.11 4.43 -4.21
C TYR A 107 -1.62 4.21 -2.79
N ILE A 108 -2.79 3.58 -2.61
CA ILE A 108 -3.32 3.21 -1.30
C ILE A 108 -4.10 1.92 -1.42
N GLU A 109 -3.77 0.95 -0.59
CA GLU A 109 -4.54 -0.27 -0.42
C GLU A 109 -4.67 -0.63 1.05
N SER A 110 -5.73 -1.39 1.38
CA SER A 110 -6.01 -1.77 2.76
C SER A 110 -6.76 -3.09 2.81
N LYS A 111 -6.42 -3.89 3.82
CA LYS A 111 -7.08 -5.15 4.15
C LYS A 111 -7.63 -5.07 5.57
N PHE A 112 -8.89 -5.44 5.71
CA PHE A 112 -9.54 -5.64 7.00
C PHE A 112 -9.57 -7.13 7.29
N ILE A 113 -9.12 -7.52 8.48
CA ILE A 113 -9.13 -8.91 8.94
C ILE A 113 -9.70 -8.96 10.35
N GLU A 114 -10.41 -10.05 10.64
CA GLU A 114 -10.77 -10.43 12.01
C GLU A 114 -9.93 -11.66 12.34
N GLY A 115 -9.21 -11.60 13.44
CA GLY A 115 -8.20 -12.60 13.78
C GLY A 115 -8.31 -13.12 15.21
N TYR A 116 -7.91 -14.38 15.36
CA TYR A 116 -7.71 -15.03 16.66
C TYR A 116 -6.20 -15.23 16.95
N ASP A 117 -5.36 -15.27 15.91
CA ASP A 117 -3.90 -15.12 16.01
C ASP A 117 -3.48 -13.81 15.34
N PRO A 118 -3.55 -12.68 16.07
CA PRO A 118 -3.39 -11.37 15.47
C PRO A 118 -2.03 -11.16 14.81
N LYS A 119 -0.97 -11.84 15.26
CA LYS A 119 0.36 -11.70 14.66
C LYS A 119 0.44 -12.43 13.33
N GLU A 120 0.00 -13.68 13.27
CA GLU A 120 0.02 -14.47 12.04
C GLU A 120 -0.90 -13.85 10.98
N ASP A 121 -2.15 -13.55 11.36
CA ASP A 121 -3.17 -12.97 10.48
C ASP A 121 -2.69 -11.64 9.86
N THR A 122 -2.06 -10.78 10.67
CA THR A 122 -1.51 -9.50 10.20
C THR A 122 -0.33 -9.69 9.26
N THR A 123 0.51 -10.70 9.51
CA THR A 123 1.67 -11.00 8.67
C THR A 123 1.22 -11.45 7.28
N GLU A 124 0.23 -12.34 7.20
CA GLU A 124 -0.34 -12.79 5.92
C GLU A 124 -1.01 -11.65 5.16
N ALA A 125 -1.75 -10.78 5.86
CA ALA A 125 -2.38 -9.62 5.27
C ALA A 125 -1.36 -8.64 4.69
N LEU A 126 -0.29 -8.35 5.44
CA LEU A 126 0.80 -7.50 4.99
C LEU A 126 1.55 -8.12 3.80
N ASP A 127 1.79 -9.43 3.83
CA ASP A 127 2.46 -10.13 2.73
C ASP A 127 1.64 -10.09 1.44
N THR A 128 0.32 -10.24 1.55
CA THR A 128 -0.62 -10.08 0.42
C THR A 128 -0.47 -8.69 -0.18
N LEU A 129 -0.68 -7.64 0.61
CA LEU A 129 -0.66 -6.25 0.14
C LEU A 129 0.69 -5.88 -0.51
N ILE A 130 1.80 -6.35 0.06
CA ILE A 130 3.13 -6.07 -0.50
C ILE A 130 3.39 -6.84 -1.78
N ASN A 131 2.89 -8.08 -1.91
CA ASN A 131 2.99 -8.81 -3.17
C ASN A 131 2.18 -8.11 -4.26
N ASP A 132 0.94 -7.72 -3.95
CA ASP A 132 0.06 -7.02 -4.89
C ASP A 132 0.70 -5.69 -5.35
N PHE A 133 1.34 -4.95 -4.43
CA PHE A 133 2.11 -3.75 -4.76
C PHE A 133 3.31 -4.04 -5.67
N ILE A 134 4.07 -5.11 -5.41
CA ILE A 134 5.23 -5.48 -6.23
C ILE A 134 4.76 -5.91 -7.62
N GLU A 135 3.69 -6.71 -7.72
CA GLU A 135 3.11 -7.14 -9.00
C GLU A 135 2.63 -5.92 -9.81
N ALA A 136 1.92 -4.99 -9.18
CA ALA A 136 1.50 -3.75 -9.84
C ALA A 136 2.70 -2.91 -10.33
N TYR A 137 3.79 -2.85 -9.55
CA TYR A 137 5.01 -2.17 -9.96
C TYR A 137 5.69 -2.86 -11.14
N GLU A 138 5.78 -4.19 -11.12
CA GLU A 138 6.35 -4.97 -12.22
C GLU A 138 5.54 -4.79 -13.50
N ASP A 139 4.21 -4.82 -13.41
CA ASP A 139 3.31 -4.62 -14.56
C ASP A 139 3.48 -3.24 -15.21
N ASP A 140 3.66 -2.18 -14.41
CA ASP A 140 3.85 -0.80 -14.91
C ASP A 140 5.25 -0.58 -15.52
N ASN A 141 6.27 -1.34 -15.11
CA ASN A 141 7.66 -1.15 -15.52
C ASN A 141 8.22 -2.24 -16.47
N THR A 142 7.35 -3.10 -17.03
CA THR A 142 7.68 -4.15 -18.02
C THR A 142 7.33 -3.76 -19.46
#